data_AF-A0A383WBT6-F1
#
_entry.id   AF-A0A383WBT6-F1
#
_cell.length_a   1.000
_cell.length_b   1.000
_cell.length_c   1.000
_cell.angle_alpha   90.00
_cell.angle_beta   90.00
_cell.angle_gamma   90.00
#
_symmetry.space_group_name_H-M   'P 1'
#
loop_
_entity.id
_entity.type
_entity.pdbx_description
1 polymer ?
#
loop_
_entity_poly.entity_id
_entity_poly.type
_entity_poly.pdbx_seq_one_letter_code
_entity_poly.pdbx_strand_id
1 'polypeptide(L)'
;MGFVCGTINLWLSDVVLLDAERDVGARHERRLVAVHCGKASEFEVIHGLLDRVMQVLNVPREGSNPELEAKLGGGYSWAPSEHGSFFPGRQATISACGQQVGTIGIVHPEVLAAFDIEHPVSALELNIQPFVFDTALKSLMHELHGWNLVH
;
A
#
# COMPACT_ATOMS: atom_id res chain seq x y z
N MET A 1 -20.21 0.40 12.29
CA MET A 1 -19.15 -0.58 12.66
C MET A 1 -18.15 0.20 13.50
N GLY A 2 -18.16 0.04 14.83
CA GLY A 2 -17.37 0.91 15.71
C GLY A 2 -15.89 0.52 15.70
N PHE A 3 -15.01 1.49 15.49
CA PHE A 3 -13.56 1.29 15.64
C PHE A 3 -13.26 1.12 17.13
N VAL A 4 -12.81 -0.06 17.54
CA VAL A 4 -12.35 -0.31 18.92
C VAL A 4 -10.90 0.16 19.04
N CYS A 5 -10.65 1.10 19.95
CA CYS A 5 -9.30 1.58 20.27
C CYS A 5 -8.36 0.40 20.61
N GLY A 6 -7.19 0.36 19.99
CA GLY A 6 -6.18 -0.71 20.13
C GLY A 6 -6.36 -1.88 19.17
N THR A 7 -7.17 -1.74 18.11
CA THR A 7 -7.38 -2.80 17.11
C THR A 7 -6.88 -2.37 15.74
N ILE A 8 -6.22 -3.31 15.04
CA ILE A 8 -5.91 -3.19 13.62
C ILE A 8 -7.06 -3.84 12.83
N ASN A 9 -7.69 -3.06 11.96
CA ASN A 9 -8.67 -3.57 11.00
C ASN A 9 -7.97 -3.73 9.65
N LEU A 10 -8.04 -4.90 9.06
CA LEU A 10 -7.45 -5.20 7.75
C LEU A 10 -8.54 -5.67 6.79
N TRP A 11 -8.60 -5.04 5.62
CA TRP A 11 -9.52 -5.35 4.55
C TRP A 11 -8.76 -5.61 3.25
N LEU A 12 -9.28 -6.56 2.47
CA LEU A 12 -8.77 -6.87 1.14
C LEU A 12 -9.96 -6.82 0.19
N SER A 13 -9.91 -5.94 -0.80
CA SER A 13 -10.98 -5.79 -1.78
C SER A 13 -10.45 -5.27 -3.10
N ASP A 14 -11.30 -5.26 -4.12
CA ASP A 14 -10.96 -4.76 -5.44
C ASP A 14 -11.51 -3.32 -5.58
N VAL A 15 -10.70 -2.42 -6.12
CA VAL A 15 -11.11 -1.05 -6.49
C VAL A 15 -11.16 -0.94 -8.01
N VAL A 16 -12.12 -0.17 -8.52
CA VAL A 16 -12.25 0.10 -9.95
C VAL A 16 -11.68 1.47 -10.25
N LEU A 17 -10.65 1.50 -11.10
CA LEU A 17 -10.01 2.74 -11.55
C LEU A 17 -10.34 2.96 -13.03
N LEU A 18 -10.54 4.22 -13.40
CA LEU A 18 -10.70 4.58 -14.81
C LEU A 18 -9.39 4.34 -15.56
N ASP A 19 -9.49 3.68 -16.71
CA ASP A 19 -8.36 3.36 -17.56
C ASP A 19 -8.81 3.39 -19.03
N ALA A 20 -8.45 4.48 -19.71
CA ALA A 20 -8.84 4.71 -21.10
C ALA A 20 -8.18 3.74 -22.09
N GLU A 21 -7.13 3.01 -21.69
CA GLU A 21 -6.44 2.05 -22.54
C GLU A 21 -7.11 0.66 -22.55
N ARG A 22 -8.08 0.43 -21.66
CA ARG A 22 -8.84 -0.83 -21.57
C ARG A 22 -10.13 -0.75 -22.37
N ASP A 23 -10.53 -1.88 -22.94
CA ASP A 23 -11.77 -2.01 -23.75
C ASP A 23 -13.04 -1.48 -23.05
N VAL A 24 -13.10 -1.61 -21.72
CA VAL A 24 -14.24 -1.17 -20.90
C VAL A 24 -14.03 0.19 -20.24
N GLY A 25 -12.90 0.85 -20.47
CA GLY A 25 -12.56 2.15 -19.88
C GLY A 25 -12.21 2.10 -18.38
N ALA A 26 -12.04 0.91 -17.82
CA ALA A 26 -11.79 0.69 -16.40
C ALA A 26 -10.93 -0.55 -16.14
N ARG A 27 -10.21 -0.54 -15.02
CA ARG A 27 -9.41 -1.66 -14.54
C ARG A 27 -9.70 -1.93 -13.06
N HIS A 28 -9.61 -3.20 -12.69
CA HIS A 28 -9.68 -3.62 -11.30
C HIS A 28 -8.26 -3.65 -10.71
N GLU A 29 -8.11 -3.13 -9.50
CA GLU A 29 -6.92 -3.28 -8.67
C GLU A 29 -7.27 -3.94 -7.35
N ARG A 30 -6.54 -5.00 -6.99
CA ARG A 30 -6.67 -5.59 -5.65
C ARG A 30 -5.88 -4.82 -4.61
N ARG A 31 -6.58 -4.19 -3.67
CA ARG A 31 -5.98 -3.36 -2.62
C ARG A 31 -6.16 -3.97 -1.23
N LEU A 32 -5.05 -4.06 -0.51
CA LEU A 32 -5.00 -4.34 0.92
C LEU A 32 -4.99 -3.00 1.65
N VAL A 33 -5.96 -2.82 2.55
CA VAL A 33 -6.07 -1.63 3.39
C VAL A 33 -6.03 -2.07 4.84
N ALA A 34 -5.21 -1.40 5.64
CA ALA A 34 -5.16 -1.61 7.08
C ALA A 34 -5.27 -0.27 7.80
N VAL A 35 -6.04 -0.27 8.89
CA VAL A 35 -6.33 0.91 9.68
C VAL A 35 -6.18 0.56 11.15
N HIS A 36 -5.31 1.28 11.86
CA HIS A 36 -5.11 1.15 13.29
C HIS A 36 -5.63 2.40 13.99
N CYS A 37 -6.55 2.20 14.93
CA CYS A 37 -7.10 3.26 15.76
C CYS A 37 -6.53 3.11 17.18
N GLY A 38 -5.68 4.06 17.59
CA GLY A 38 -4.93 3.99 18.85
C GLY A 38 -5.21 5.16 19.77
N LYS A 39 -4.60 5.15 20.96
CA LYS A 39 -4.59 6.32 21.86
C LYS A 39 -3.57 7.36 21.41
N ALA A 40 -2.57 6.93 20.66
CA ALA A 40 -1.57 7.76 20.00
C ALA A 40 -1.51 7.36 18.52
N SER A 41 -0.85 8.18 17.71
CA SER A 41 -0.77 7.96 16.27
C SER A 41 0.20 6.84 15.83
N GLU A 42 0.62 5.96 16.75
CA GLU A 42 1.29 4.65 16.59
C GLU A 42 1.66 4.26 15.14
N PHE A 43 2.62 4.98 14.55
CA PHE A 43 3.02 4.83 13.15
C PHE A 43 3.83 3.55 12.98
N GLU A 44 4.64 3.24 13.99
CA GLU A 44 5.44 2.03 14.12
C GLU A 44 4.63 0.74 13.98
N VAL A 45 3.37 0.73 14.43
CA VAL A 45 2.49 -0.44 14.35
C VAL A 45 2.15 -0.76 12.90
N ILE A 46 1.70 0.26 12.16
CA ILE A 46 1.34 0.08 10.74
C ILE A 46 2.59 -0.09 9.85
N HIS A 47 3.72 0.52 10.21
CA HIS A 47 4.98 0.25 9.54
C HIS A 47 5.43 -1.20 9.73
N GLY A 48 5.34 -1.74 10.95
CA GLY A 48 5.63 -3.16 11.20
C GLY A 48 4.68 -4.10 10.44
N LEU A 49 3.42 -3.69 10.27
CA LEU A 49 2.47 -4.41 9.41
C LEU A 49 2.90 -4.40 7.94
N LEU A 50 3.33 -3.26 7.40
CA LEU A 50 3.90 -3.17 6.05
C LEU A 50 5.06 -4.14 5.86
N ASP A 51 6.05 -4.10 6.77
CA ASP A 51 7.22 -4.99 6.72
C ASP A 51 6.79 -6.45 6.72
N ARG A 52 5.80 -6.80 7.57
CA ARG A 52 5.27 -8.15 7.66
C ARG A 52 4.53 -8.59 6.40
N VAL A 53 3.73 -7.71 5.80
CA VAL A 53 3.01 -7.99 4.53
C VAL A 53 4.02 -8.23 3.41
N MET A 54 5.03 -7.36 3.26
CA MET A 54 6.06 -7.53 2.22
C MET A 54 6.87 -8.82 2.43
N GLN A 55 7.18 -9.17 3.67
CA GLN A 55 7.83 -10.44 4.00
C GLN A 55 6.98 -11.65 3.59
N VAL A 56 5.67 -11.62 3.85
CA VAL A 56 4.75 -12.70 3.46
C VAL A 56 4.62 -12.79 1.93
N LEU A 57 4.65 -11.66 1.23
CA LEU A 57 4.69 -11.58 -0.22
C LEU A 57 6.07 -11.91 -0.83
N ASN A 58 7.07 -12.21 0.02
CA ASN A 58 8.44 -12.50 -0.37
C ASN A 58 9.10 -11.39 -1.21
N VAL A 59 8.76 -10.13 -0.93
CA VAL A 59 9.36 -8.95 -1.55
C VAL A 59 10.44 -8.40 -0.61
N PRO A 60 11.73 -8.43 -1.00
CA PRO A 60 12.81 -7.93 -0.16
C PRO A 60 12.76 -6.41 -0.08
N ARG A 61 13.23 -5.86 1.03
CA ARG A 61 13.52 -4.43 1.10
C ARG A 61 14.69 -4.12 0.17
N GLU A 62 14.64 -2.99 -0.51
CA GLU A 62 15.71 -2.54 -1.40
C GLU A 62 17.08 -2.55 -0.67
N GLY A 63 18.06 -3.23 -1.28
CA GLY A 63 19.40 -3.42 -0.74
C GLY A 63 19.55 -4.52 0.31
N SER A 64 18.48 -5.22 0.70
CA SER A 64 18.54 -6.26 1.73
C SER A 64 18.88 -7.65 1.19
N ASN A 65 18.53 -7.94 -0.07
CA ASN A 65 18.80 -9.23 -0.68
C ASN A 65 18.99 -9.11 -2.20
N PRO A 66 20.22 -8.82 -2.67
CA PRO A 66 20.51 -8.59 -4.09
C PRO A 66 20.11 -9.75 -5.00
N GLU A 67 20.24 -11.00 -4.54
CA GLU A 67 19.88 -12.18 -5.32
C GLU A 67 18.37 -12.30 -5.55
N LEU A 68 17.57 -11.97 -4.52
CA LEU A 68 16.11 -11.99 -4.64
C LEU A 68 15.61 -10.77 -5.42
N GLU A 69 16.19 -9.59 -5.20
CA GLU A 69 15.89 -8.37 -5.96
C GLU A 69 16.12 -8.59 -7.46
N ALA A 70 17.23 -9.20 -7.86
CA ALA A 70 17.51 -9.51 -9.26
C ALA A 70 16.47 -10.47 -9.89
N LYS A 71 15.91 -11.41 -9.12
CA LYS A 71 14.87 -12.34 -9.59
C LYS A 71 13.51 -11.66 -9.74
N LEU A 72 13.22 -10.68 -8.90
CA LEU A 72 11.94 -10.00 -8.82
C LEU A 72 11.89 -8.69 -9.65
N GLY A 73 13.04 -8.19 -10.08
CA GLY A 73 13.16 -6.90 -10.77
C GLY A 73 13.35 -5.70 -9.84
N GLY A 74 13.55 -5.94 -8.54
CA GLY A 74 13.80 -4.93 -7.52
C GLY A 74 13.25 -5.32 -6.14
N GLY A 75 13.51 -4.46 -5.16
CA GLY A 75 12.92 -4.54 -3.82
C GLY A 75 11.80 -3.51 -3.61
N TYR A 76 11.26 -3.46 -2.39
CA TYR A 76 10.40 -2.37 -1.96
C TYR A 76 11.16 -1.33 -1.12
N SER A 77 10.73 -0.08 -1.23
CA SER A 77 11.23 1.05 -0.45
C SER A 77 10.10 2.05 -0.19
N TRP A 78 10.40 3.05 0.64
CA TRP A 78 9.45 4.10 0.98
C TRP A 78 10.14 5.45 1.01
N ALA A 79 9.42 6.49 0.61
CA ALA A 79 9.88 7.86 0.59
C ALA A 79 8.82 8.78 1.20
N PRO A 80 9.20 9.89 1.86
CA PRO A 80 8.25 10.87 2.36
C PRO A 80 7.26 11.32 1.27
N SER A 81 6.00 11.51 1.66
CA SER A 81 4.93 11.96 0.77
C SER A 81 4.24 13.24 1.28
N GLU A 82 3.42 13.87 0.42
CA GLU A 82 2.66 15.08 0.72
C GLU A 82 1.16 14.92 0.40
N HIS A 83 0.60 13.75 0.68
CA HIS A 83 -0.82 13.48 0.46
C HIS A 83 -1.67 14.25 1.48
N GLY A 84 -2.68 15.00 1.01
CA GLY A 84 -3.50 15.87 1.86
C GLY A 84 -4.39 15.14 2.88
N SER A 85 -4.63 13.85 2.68
CA SER A 85 -5.39 13.02 3.63
C SER A 85 -4.58 12.61 4.87
N PHE A 86 -3.26 12.81 4.85
CA PHE A 86 -2.36 12.42 5.93
C PHE A 86 -1.73 13.64 6.62
N PHE A 87 -1.27 13.43 7.86
CA PHE A 87 -0.56 14.41 8.64
C PHE A 87 0.83 14.68 8.03
N PRO A 88 1.17 15.96 7.75
CA PRO A 88 2.46 16.32 7.18
C PRO A 88 3.66 15.77 7.98
N GLY A 89 4.65 15.23 7.28
CA GLY A 89 5.85 14.65 7.89
C GLY A 89 5.64 13.29 8.57
N ARG A 90 4.42 12.73 8.54
CA ARG A 90 4.09 11.41 9.08
C ARG A 90 3.38 10.53 8.05
N GLN A 91 3.94 10.54 6.85
CA GLN A 91 3.43 9.78 5.71
C GLN A 91 4.56 9.41 4.76
N ALA A 92 4.36 8.31 4.04
CA ALA A 92 5.26 7.87 3.01
C ALA A 92 4.52 7.21 1.84
N THR A 93 5.08 7.38 0.65
CA THR A 93 4.74 6.59 -0.53
C THR A 93 5.56 5.31 -0.51
N ILE A 94 4.90 4.19 -0.83
CA ILE A 94 5.51 2.87 -0.88
C ILE A 94 5.70 2.50 -2.34
N SER A 95 6.93 2.14 -2.70
CA SER A 95 7.31 1.74 -4.05
C SER A 95 7.89 0.34 -4.03
N ALA A 96 7.65 -0.44 -5.08
CA ALA A 96 8.27 -1.73 -5.30
C ALA A 96 8.64 -1.88 -6.77
N CYS A 97 9.85 -2.41 -7.03
CA CYS A 97 10.36 -2.59 -8.39
C CYS A 97 10.26 -1.31 -9.24
N GLY A 98 10.49 -0.15 -8.64
CA GLY A 98 10.43 1.16 -9.30
C GLY A 98 9.03 1.73 -9.56
N GLN A 99 7.96 1.05 -9.11
CA GLN A 99 6.58 1.50 -9.27
C GLN A 99 5.95 1.82 -7.92
N GLN A 100 5.14 2.87 -7.85
CA GLN A 100 4.37 3.19 -6.65
C GLN A 100 3.27 2.14 -6.44
N VAL A 101 3.30 1.45 -5.31
CA VAL A 101 2.34 0.39 -4.97
C VAL A 101 1.43 0.76 -3.82
N GLY A 102 1.68 1.86 -3.09
CA GLY A 102 0.81 2.24 -2.01
C GLY A 102 1.24 3.46 -1.22
N THR A 103 0.58 3.67 -0.09
CA THR A 103 0.82 4.78 0.84
C THR A 103 0.62 4.34 2.28
N ILE A 104 1.36 4.94 3.19
CA ILE A 104 1.25 4.75 4.63
C ILE A 104 1.28 6.11 5.31
N GLY A 105 0.48 6.30 6.36
CA GLY A 105 0.49 7.57 7.07
C GLY A 105 -0.44 7.63 8.26
N ILE A 106 -0.26 8.68 9.07
CA ILE A 106 -1.24 9.09 10.08
C ILE A 106 -2.29 9.95 9.38
N VAL A 107 -3.57 9.61 9.53
CA VAL A 107 -4.67 10.36 8.91
C VAL A 107 -4.75 11.77 9.51
N HIS A 108 -5.01 12.77 8.66
CA HIS A 108 -5.12 14.16 9.11
C HIS A 108 -6.32 14.35 10.07
N PRO A 109 -6.17 15.10 11.18
CA PRO A 109 -7.25 15.29 12.15
C PRO A 109 -8.54 15.87 11.54
N GLU A 110 -8.44 16.74 10.55
CA GLU A 110 -9.61 17.30 9.85
C GLU A 110 -10.40 16.22 9.09
N VAL A 111 -9.70 15.24 8.52
CA VAL A 111 -10.34 14.09 7.86
C VAL A 111 -11.03 13.25 8.93
N LEU A 112 -10.37 12.95 10.04
CA LEU A 112 -10.96 12.18 11.14
C LEU A 112 -12.22 12.85 11.71
N ALA A 113 -12.18 14.17 11.90
CA ALA A 113 -13.32 14.95 12.35
C ALA A 113 -14.50 14.89 11.36
N ALA A 114 -14.23 14.92 10.04
CA ALA A 114 -15.26 14.79 9.02
C ALA A 114 -15.95 13.41 9.03
N PHE A 115 -15.29 12.38 9.56
CA PHE A 115 -15.83 11.01 9.72
C PHE A 115 -16.29 10.70 11.15
N ASP A 116 -16.34 11.69 12.05
CA ASP A 116 -16.74 11.54 13.46
C ASP A 116 -15.85 10.53 14.23
N ILE A 117 -14.55 10.57 13.97
CA ILE A 117 -13.53 9.72 14.60
C ILE A 117 -12.70 10.57 15.57
N GLU A 118 -12.85 10.33 16.86
CA GLU A 118 -12.15 11.10 17.91
C GLU A 118 -10.68 10.70 18.12
N HIS A 119 -10.33 9.46 17.76
CA HIS A 119 -9.02 8.89 18.04
C HIS A 119 -8.08 8.99 16.82
N PRO A 120 -6.76 9.15 17.05
CA PRO A 120 -5.80 9.16 15.95
C PRO A 120 -5.80 7.81 15.23
N VAL A 121 -5.67 7.88 13.90
CA VAL A 121 -5.69 6.72 13.02
C VAL A 121 -4.43 6.69 12.17
N SER A 122 -3.79 5.53 12.14
CA SER A 122 -2.73 5.20 11.19
C SER A 122 -3.29 4.27 10.13
N ALA A 123 -2.98 4.55 8.86
CA ALA A 123 -3.48 3.77 7.74
C ALA A 123 -2.34 3.33 6.81
N LEU A 124 -2.56 2.17 6.19
CA LEU A 124 -1.74 1.59 5.13
C LEU A 124 -2.67 1.17 4.01
N GLU A 125 -2.31 1.54 2.79
CA GLU A 125 -2.96 1.08 1.57
C GLU A 125 -1.90 0.55 0.61
N LEU A 126 -2.11 -0.64 0.11
CA LEU A 126 -1.21 -1.33 -0.82
C LEU A 126 -2.00 -1.95 -1.96
N ASN A 127 -1.63 -1.65 -3.19
CA ASN A 127 -1.97 -2.48 -4.33
C ASN A 127 -1.13 -3.76 -4.27
N ILE A 128 -1.80 -4.87 -3.98
CA ILE A 128 -1.13 -6.18 -3.87
C ILE A 128 -1.19 -6.98 -5.17
N GLN A 129 -1.97 -6.53 -6.15
CA GLN A 129 -2.16 -7.23 -7.42
C GLN A 129 -0.84 -7.60 -8.12
N PRO A 130 0.19 -6.74 -8.17
CA PRO A 130 1.45 -7.09 -8.82
C PRO A 130 2.21 -8.24 -8.15
N PHE A 131 1.99 -8.47 -6.86
CA PHE A 131 2.72 -9.48 -6.07
C PHE A 131 2.00 -10.82 -5.97
N VAL A 132 0.75 -10.89 -6.40
CA VAL A 132 -0.03 -12.13 -6.39
C VAL A 132 -0.05 -12.76 -7.78
N PHE A 133 -0.27 -14.07 -7.81
CA PHE A 133 -0.38 -14.80 -9.06
C PHE A 133 -1.78 -14.62 -9.65
N ASP A 134 -1.87 -14.51 -10.97
CA ASP A 134 -3.16 -14.64 -11.68
C ASP A 134 -3.70 -16.08 -11.53
N THR A 135 -4.96 -16.28 -11.87
CA THR A 135 -5.70 -17.56 -11.94
C THR A 135 -4.94 -18.65 -12.72
N ALA A 136 -4.03 -18.26 -13.62
CA ALA A 136 -3.13 -19.13 -14.37
C ALA A 136 -1.78 -19.42 -13.68
N LEU A 137 -1.62 -19.07 -12.39
CA LEU A 137 -0.37 -19.16 -11.61
C LEU A 137 0.83 -18.43 -12.21
N LYS A 138 0.58 -17.44 -13.08
CA LYS A 138 1.63 -16.56 -13.60
C LYS A 138 1.88 -15.44 -12.59
N SER A 139 3.15 -15.21 -12.27
CA SER A 139 3.54 -14.04 -11.47
C SER A 139 3.24 -12.77 -12.25
N LEU A 140 2.45 -11.87 -11.67
CA LEU A 140 2.10 -10.58 -12.28
C LEU A 140 3.22 -9.55 -12.15
N MET A 141 4.33 -9.89 -11.50
CA MET A 141 5.49 -9.00 -11.34
C MET A 141 6.11 -8.57 -12.68
N HIS A 142 5.96 -9.37 -13.74
CA HIS A 142 6.39 -9.01 -15.09
C HIS A 142 5.64 -7.80 -15.68
N GLU A 143 4.42 -7.50 -15.20
CA GLU A 143 3.66 -6.35 -15.69
C GLU A 143 4.26 -5.02 -15.23
N LEU A 144 4.93 -4.97 -14.07
CA LEU A 144 5.61 -3.75 -13.57
C LEU A 144 6.76 -3.30 -14.49
N HIS A 145 7.40 -4.24 -15.21
CA HIS A 145 8.46 -3.91 -16.17
C HIS A 145 7.91 -3.33 -17.49
N GLY A 146 6.65 -3.59 -17.83
CA GLY A 146 6.01 -3.13 -19.07
C GLY A 146 5.49 -1.68 -19.01
N TRP A 147 5.33 -1.12 -17.82
CA TRP A 147 4.79 0.24 -17.62
C TRP A 147 5.78 1.37 -18.00
N ASN A 148 7.05 1.06 -18.27
CA ASN A 148 8.05 2.05 -18.71
C ASN A 148 8.05 2.32 -20.23
N LEU A 149 7.04 1.85 -20.99
CA LEU A 149 6.94 2.08 -22.44
C LEU A 149 5.66 2.81 -22.88
N VAL A 150 4.90 3.38 -21.94
CA VAL A 150 3.74 4.24 -22.24
C VAL A 150 3.82 5.51 -21.40
N HIS A 151 4.78 6.35 -21.74
CA HIS A 151 4.76 7.80 -21.51
C HIS A 151 5.47 8.51 -22.66
#